data_AF-A0A1Z4JGN7-F1
#
_entry.id   AF-A0A1Z4JGN7-F1
#
_cell.length_a   1.000
_cell.length_b   1.000
_cell.length_c   1.000
_cell.angle_alpha   90.00
_cell.angle_beta   90.00
_cell.angle_gamma   90.00
#
_symmetry.space_group_name_H-M   'P 1'
#
loop_
_entity.id
_entity.type
_entity.pdbx_description
1 polymer ?
#
loop_
_entity_poly.entity_id
_entity_poly.type
_entity_poly.pdbx_seq_one_letter_code
_entity_poly.pdbx_strand_id
1 'polypeptide(L)'
;MSSIEDFVETPCADLVRRTGISHAQLCRYDNGQALKETTLIRIGKILGLEPWDVLRLYHLRRQRHGVTELKKRKQMKKRLPEAS
;
A
#
# COMPACT_ATOMS: atom_id res chain seq x y z
N MET A 1 -8.33 -10.38 -13.08
CA MET A 1 -7.01 -10.24 -12.42
C MET A 1 -6.64 -11.62 -11.91
N SER A 2 -5.53 -12.19 -12.37
CA SER A 2 -5.28 -13.62 -12.15
C SER A 2 -4.45 -13.95 -10.92
N SER A 3 -3.95 -12.99 -10.12
CA SER A 3 -3.24 -13.29 -8.86
C SER A 3 -3.12 -12.08 -7.92
N ILE A 4 -2.97 -12.39 -6.61
CA ILE A 4 -2.70 -11.44 -5.52
C ILE A 4 -1.44 -10.59 -5.79
N GLU A 5 -0.44 -11.19 -6.43
CA GLU A 5 0.83 -10.54 -6.77
C GLU A 5 0.66 -9.39 -7.76
N ASP A 6 -0.25 -9.54 -8.74
CA ASP A 6 -0.56 -8.51 -9.73
C ASP A 6 -1.05 -7.23 -9.04
N PHE A 7 -1.89 -7.36 -8.00
CA PHE A 7 -2.39 -6.23 -7.20
C PHE A 7 -1.27 -5.56 -6.38
N VAL A 8 -0.38 -6.36 -5.79
CA VAL A 8 0.73 -5.85 -4.96
C VAL A 8 1.76 -5.08 -5.80
N GLU A 9 1.97 -5.50 -7.05
CA GLU A 9 2.91 -4.88 -7.98
C GLU A 9 2.29 -3.76 -8.83
N THR A 10 0.96 -3.71 -8.94
CA THR A 10 0.25 -2.67 -9.69
C THR A 10 0.64 -1.26 -9.20
N PRO A 11 1.02 -0.32 -10.07
CA PRO A 11 1.31 1.07 -9.67
C PRO A 11 0.11 1.76 -9.02
N CYS A 12 0.34 2.70 -8.09
CA CYS A 12 -0.75 3.44 -7.44
C CYS A 12 -1.66 4.16 -8.44
N ALA A 13 -1.12 4.69 -9.55
CA ALA A 13 -1.90 5.33 -10.60
C ALA A 13 -2.97 4.41 -11.22
N ASP A 14 -2.63 3.14 -11.43
CA ASP A 14 -3.57 2.17 -11.99
C ASP A 14 -4.63 1.72 -10.96
N LEU A 15 -4.24 1.61 -9.69
CA LEU A 15 -5.19 1.38 -8.60
C LEU A 15 -6.20 2.52 -8.47
N VAL A 16 -5.76 3.78 -8.62
CA VAL A 16 -6.67 4.94 -8.65
C VAL A 16 -7.71 4.79 -9.78
N ARG A 17 -7.26 4.43 -10.99
CA ARG A 17 -8.16 4.26 -12.15
C ARG A 17 -9.13 3.10 -11.97
N ARG A 18 -8.68 1.99 -11.39
CA ARG A 18 -9.50 0.78 -11.21
C ARG A 18 -10.49 0.90 -10.06
N THR A 19 -10.04 1.41 -8.91
CA THR A 19 -10.83 1.43 -7.67
C THR A 19 -11.57 2.75 -7.43
N GLY A 20 -11.23 3.81 -8.18
CA GLY A 20 -11.76 5.16 -7.97
C GLY A 20 -11.31 5.81 -6.66
N ILE A 21 -10.35 5.20 -5.96
CA ILE A 21 -9.76 5.76 -4.74
C ILE A 21 -8.82 6.89 -5.10
N SER A 22 -8.85 7.97 -4.33
CA SER A 22 -7.93 9.07 -4.56
C SER A 22 -6.50 8.68 -4.25
N HIS A 23 -5.57 9.19 -5.05
CA HIS A 23 -4.14 9.01 -4.82
C HIS A 23 -3.72 9.40 -3.38
N ALA A 24 -4.34 10.43 -2.81
CA ALA A 24 -4.12 10.86 -1.44
C ALA A 24 -4.49 9.77 -0.40
N GLN A 25 -5.59 9.04 -0.61
CA GLN A 25 -6.00 7.95 0.29
C GLN A 25 -5.04 6.76 0.20
N LEU A 26 -4.57 6.41 -1.00
CA LEU A 26 -3.55 5.36 -1.17
C LEU A 26 -2.23 5.76 -0.50
N CYS A 27 -1.78 7.00 -0.68
CA CYS A 27 -0.55 7.49 -0.07
C CYS A 27 -0.62 7.48 1.46
N ARG A 28 -1.77 7.85 2.05
CA ARG A 28 -2.01 7.74 3.51
C ARG A 28 -1.90 6.29 4.00
N TYR A 29 -2.44 5.35 3.22
CA TYR A 29 -2.35 3.94 3.53
C TYR A 29 -0.91 3.41 3.48
N ASP A 30 -0.16 3.75 2.43
CA ASP A 30 1.24 3.33 2.27
C ASP A 30 2.12 3.88 3.41
N ASN A 31 1.80 5.09 3.90
CA ASN A 31 2.41 5.68 5.09
C ASN A 31 1.92 5.08 6.42
N GLY A 32 0.97 4.16 6.37
CA GLY A 32 0.56 3.35 7.51
C GLY A 32 -0.69 3.80 8.23
N GLN A 33 -1.44 4.75 7.69
CA GLN A 33 -2.77 5.07 8.19
C GLN A 33 -3.78 3.98 7.82
N ALA A 34 -4.75 3.75 8.71
CA ALA A 34 -5.81 2.78 8.46
C ALA A 34 -6.75 3.25 7.34
N LEU A 35 -7.20 2.31 6.50
CA LEU A 35 -8.30 2.56 5.56
C LEU A 35 -9.63 2.58 6.32
N LYS A 36 -10.55 3.43 5.86
CA LYS A 36 -11.92 3.40 6.37
C LYS A 36 -12.60 2.13 5.89
N GLU A 37 -13.45 1.56 6.75
CA GLU A 37 -14.26 0.40 6.41
C GLU A 37 -15.12 0.61 5.16
N THR A 38 -15.72 1.79 5.02
CA THR A 38 -16.50 2.17 3.83
C THR A 38 -15.67 2.15 2.54
N THR A 39 -14.38 2.49 2.64
CA THR A 39 -13.45 2.41 1.51
C THR A 39 -13.16 0.96 1.16
N LEU A 40 -12.90 0.10 2.15
CA LEU A 40 -12.66 -1.33 1.94
C LEU A 40 -13.85 -2.02 1.27
N ILE A 41 -15.07 -1.76 1.75
CA ILE A 41 -16.31 -2.30 1.17
C ILE A 41 -16.46 -1.85 -0.29
N ARG A 42 -16.18 -0.57 -0.59
CA ARG A 42 -16.30 -0.04 -1.94
C ARG A 42 -15.30 -0.67 -2.90
N ILE A 43 -14.05 -0.84 -2.48
CA ILE A 43 -13.03 -1.53 -3.29
C ILE A 43 -13.44 -2.98 -3.51
N GLY A 44 -13.89 -3.65 -2.45
CA GLY A 44 -14.33 -5.04 -2.50
C GLY A 44 -15.40 -5.24 -3.57
N LYS A 45 -16.42 -4.38 -3.57
CA LYS A 45 -17.47 -4.38 -4.61
C LYS A 45 -16.93 -4.20 -6.03
N ILE A 46 -15.95 -3.32 -6.22
CA ILE A 46 -15.36 -3.03 -7.54
C ILE A 46 -14.51 -4.20 -8.04
N LEU A 47 -13.77 -4.83 -7.13
CA LEU A 47 -12.83 -5.91 -7.45
C LEU A 47 -13.49 -7.30 -7.38
N GLY A 48 -14.74 -7.40 -6.93
CA GLY A 48 -15.39 -8.68 -6.66
C GLY A 48 -14.73 -9.44 -5.51
N LEU A 49 -14.20 -8.72 -4.52
CA LEU A 49 -13.50 -9.26 -3.36
C LEU A 49 -14.22 -8.88 -2.08
N GLU A 50 -14.03 -9.70 -1.06
CA GLU A 50 -14.55 -9.39 0.26
C GLU A 50 -13.67 -8.35 0.98
N PRO A 51 -14.23 -7.54 1.90
CA PRO A 51 -13.49 -6.45 2.55
C PRO A 51 -12.22 -6.92 3.27
N TRP A 52 -12.23 -8.14 3.84
CA TRP A 52 -11.06 -8.74 4.49
C TRP A 52 -9.95 -9.10 3.51
N ASP A 53 -10.29 -9.56 2.31
CA ASP A 53 -9.32 -9.89 1.28
C ASP A 53 -8.66 -8.62 0.74
N VAL A 54 -9.46 -7.55 0.56
CA VAL A 54 -8.94 -6.23 0.23
C VAL A 54 -7.97 -5.73 1.30
N LEU A 55 -8.34 -5.82 2.58
CA LEU A 55 -7.47 -5.43 3.69
C LEU A 55 -6.14 -6.22 3.66
N ARG A 56 -6.21 -7.54 3.42
CA ARG A 56 -5.05 -8.42 3.33
C ARG A 56 -4.14 -8.04 2.16
N LEU A 57 -4.70 -7.78 0.97
CA LEU A 57 -3.97 -7.34 -0.21
C LEU A 57 -3.19 -6.05 0.05
N TYR A 58 -3.86 -5.07 0.63
CA TYR A 58 -3.24 -3.82 1.02
C TYR A 58 -2.13 -4.05 2.05
N HIS A 59 -2.35 -4.91 3.05
CA HIS A 59 -1.34 -5.23 4.06
C HIS A 59 -0.07 -5.82 3.43
N LEU A 60 -0.24 -6.78 2.50
CA LEU A 60 0.87 -7.37 1.75
C LEU A 60 1.62 -6.31 0.93
N ARG A 61 0.89 -5.41 0.27
CA ARG A 61 1.47 -4.27 -0.46
C ARG A 61 2.31 -3.38 0.46
N ARG A 62 1.78 -3.02 1.63
CA ARG A 62 2.51 -2.20 2.61
C ARG A 62 3.76 -2.91 3.11
N GLN A 63 3.75 -4.22 3.31
CA GLN A 63 4.95 -4.96 3.68
C GLN A 63 6.01 -4.93 2.56
N ARG A 64 5.62 -5.13 1.29
CA ARG A 64 6.58 -5.05 0.18
C ARG A 64 7.15 -3.65 -0.01
N HIS A 65 6.30 -2.61 -0.01
CA HIS A 65 6.73 -1.24 -0.28
C HIS A 65 7.32 -0.53 0.95
N GLY A 66 6.78 -0.78 2.14
CA GLY A 66 7.22 -0.19 3.41
C GLY A 66 8.55 -0.75 3.96
N VAL A 67 8.90 -2.00 3.61
CA VAL A 67 10.25 -2.55 3.90
C VAL A 67 11.33 -1.74 3.17
N THR A 68 11.01 -1.18 2.01
CA THR A 68 11.94 -0.38 1.19
C THR A 68 12.32 0.93 1.90
N GLU A 69 11.36 1.61 2.53
CA GLU A 69 11.58 2.87 3.26
C GLU A 69 12.27 2.67 4.63
N LEU A 70 11.90 1.63 5.37
CA LEU A 70 12.56 1.29 6.65
C LEU A 70 14.01 0.83 6.45
N LYS A 71 14.29 0.08 5.37
CA LYS A 71 15.67 -0.27 4.99
C LYS A 71 16.47 0.97 4.57
N LYS A 72 15.91 1.86 3.75
CA LYS A 72 16.57 3.14 3.37
C LYS A 72 16.89 4.01 4.58
N ARG A 73 15.95 4.18 5.53
CA ARG A 73 16.16 4.94 6.77
C ARG A 73 17.23 4.31 7.68
N LYS A 74 17.25 2.98 7.82
CA LYS A 74 18.31 2.28 8.56
C LYS A 74 19.68 2.39 7.87
N GLN A 75 19.72 2.41 6.54
CA GLN A 75 20.96 2.52 5.76
C GLN A 75 21.53 3.94 5.76
N MET A 76 20.69 4.98 5.73
CA MET A 76 21.13 6.38 5.88
C MET A 76 21.66 6.68 7.28
N LYS A 77 21.05 6.12 8.34
CA LYS A 77 21.58 6.25 9.72
C LYS A 77 22.96 5.58 9.91
N LYS A 78 23.34 4.61 9.08
CA LYS A 78 24.68 4.00 9.08
C LYS A 78 25.74 4.79 8.27
N ARG A 79 25.33 5.83 7.54
CA ARG A 79 26.20 6.62 6.64
C ARG A 79 26.52 8.02 7.15
N LEU A 80 25.96 8.43 8.29
CA LEU A 80 26.42 9.64 8.97
C LEU A 80 27.63 9.26 9.83
N PRO A 81 28.86 9.66 9.46
CA PRO A 81 29.96 9.60 10.41
C PRO A 81 29.58 10.52 11.57
N GLU A 82 29.79 10.05 12.79
CA GLU A 82 29.69 10.88 13.97
C GLU A 82 30.55 12.11 13.73
N ALA A 83 29.90 13.26 13.56
CA ALA A 83 30.59 14.53 13.43
C ALA A 83 31.36 14.72 14.74
N SER A 84 32.68 14.79 14.59
CA SER A 84 33.68 14.99 15.64
C SER A 84 33.46 16.27 16.43
#